data_AF-A0A5B6YZW2-F1
#
_entry.id   AF-A0A5B6YZW2-F1
#
_cell.length_a   1.000
_cell.length_b   1.000
_cell.length_c   1.000
_cell.angle_alpha   90.00
_cell.angle_beta   90.00
_cell.angle_gamma   90.00
#
_symmetry.space_group_name_H-M   'P 1'
#
loop_
_entity.id
_entity.type
_entity.pdbx_description
1 polymer ?
#
loop_
_entity_poly.entity_id
_entity_poly.type
_entity_poly.pdbx_seq_one_letter_code
_entity_poly.pdbx_strand_id
1 'polypeptide(L)'
;MKKASLAGVSITTMFYVLCGCVGYAAFGNNAPGNFLTGFGFYEPFWLIDFANVCIAVHLIGAYQVFCQPIFGFVEARCHERWPESKFITTEHAVDIPFYGVYCFNFFRLVWRTVYVMVTAVIAMIFPFFNDFVGLIGAASFYPLTVYFPIEMHIARSKIPKFSFTWIWLKILSWACLVVSLVAAAGSLQGLAKDLKTYKPFKAQ
;
A
#
# COMPACT_ATOMS: atom_id res chain seq x y z
N MET A 1 -9.65 8.81 -21.54
CA MET A 1 -9.64 8.22 -20.18
C MET A 1 -10.65 7.08 -20.01
N LYS A 2 -11.97 7.25 -20.28
CA LYS A 2 -12.99 6.21 -19.99
C LYS A 2 -12.67 4.80 -20.51
N LYS A 3 -12.22 4.65 -21.76
CA LYS A 3 -11.85 3.34 -22.34
C LYS A 3 -10.65 2.69 -21.63
N ALA A 4 -9.63 3.48 -21.29
CA ALA A 4 -8.46 3.00 -20.56
C ALA A 4 -8.82 2.60 -19.12
N SER A 5 -9.64 3.41 -18.42
CA SER A 5 -10.13 3.08 -17.09
C SER A 5 -10.99 1.81 -17.10
N LEU A 6 -11.88 1.65 -18.09
CA LEU A 6 -12.68 0.44 -18.24
C LEU A 6 -11.78 -0.78 -18.46
N ALA A 7 -10.83 -0.71 -19.39
CA ALA A 7 -9.90 -1.81 -19.65
C ALA A 7 -9.09 -2.16 -18.39
N GLY A 8 -8.50 -1.17 -17.71
CA GLY A 8 -7.70 -1.38 -16.50
C GLY A 8 -8.51 -2.01 -15.36
N VAL A 9 -9.69 -1.48 -15.07
CA VAL A 9 -10.56 -2.01 -13.99
C VAL A 9 -11.05 -3.41 -14.33
N SER A 10 -11.46 -3.67 -15.58
CA SER A 10 -11.92 -5.00 -16.00
C SER A 10 -10.82 -6.05 -15.91
N ILE A 11 -9.61 -5.74 -16.41
CA ILE A 11 -8.46 -6.66 -16.34
C ILE A 11 -8.10 -6.95 -14.88
N THR A 12 -8.04 -5.92 -14.04
CA THR A 12 -7.69 -6.07 -12.63
C THR A 12 -8.74 -6.88 -11.87
N THR A 13 -10.03 -6.62 -12.14
CA THR A 13 -11.14 -7.37 -11.54
C THR A 13 -11.08 -8.84 -11.94
N MET A 14 -10.90 -9.11 -13.24
CA MET A 14 -10.78 -10.47 -13.75
C MET A 14 -9.60 -11.20 -13.08
N PHE A 15 -8.45 -10.54 -12.97
CA PHE A 15 -7.27 -11.12 -12.33
C PHE A 15 -7.51 -11.46 -10.86
N TYR A 16 -8.09 -10.53 -10.07
CA TYR A 16 -8.38 -10.80 -8.66
C TYR A 16 -9.43 -11.91 -8.46
N VAL A 17 -10.49 -11.92 -9.28
CA VAL A 17 -11.49 -12.99 -9.22
C VAL A 17 -10.86 -14.33 -9.58
N LEU A 18 -10.03 -14.39 -10.63
CA LEU A 18 -9.32 -15.62 -11.02
C LEU A 18 -8.40 -16.10 -9.90
N CYS A 19 -7.57 -15.22 -9.31
CA CYS A 19 -6.70 -15.59 -8.20
C CYS A 19 -7.50 -16.11 -6.99
N GLY A 20 -8.63 -15.47 -6.66
CA GLY A 20 -9.50 -15.91 -5.56
C GLY A 20 -10.17 -17.26 -5.84
N CYS A 21 -10.77 -17.43 -7.02
CA CYS A 21 -11.47 -18.66 -7.38
C CYS A 21 -10.51 -19.84 -7.54
N VAL A 22 -9.38 -19.66 -8.24
CA VAL A 22 -8.39 -20.73 -8.44
C VAL A 22 -7.68 -21.05 -7.13
N GLY A 23 -7.32 -20.04 -6.33
CA GLY A 23 -6.72 -20.24 -5.01
C GLY A 23 -7.64 -21.03 -4.08
N TYR A 24 -8.93 -20.68 -4.03
CA TYR A 24 -9.92 -21.43 -3.25
C TYR A 24 -10.15 -22.84 -3.81
N ALA A 25 -10.19 -23.02 -5.14
CA ALA A 25 -10.32 -24.34 -5.73
C ALA A 25 -9.13 -25.26 -5.40
N ALA A 26 -7.92 -24.70 -5.29
CA ALA A 26 -6.70 -25.45 -4.98
C ALA A 26 -6.56 -25.79 -3.48
N PHE A 27 -6.86 -24.83 -2.59
CA PHE A 27 -6.57 -24.95 -1.14
C PHE A 27 -7.80 -25.05 -0.25
N GLY A 28 -8.99 -24.78 -0.78
CA GLY A 28 -10.25 -24.73 -0.02
C GLY A 28 -10.18 -23.77 1.17
N ASN A 29 -10.77 -24.18 2.29
CA ASN A 29 -10.78 -23.39 3.54
C ASN A 29 -9.39 -23.23 4.18
N ASN A 30 -8.38 -23.95 3.71
CA ASN A 30 -7.00 -23.86 4.21
C ASN A 30 -6.14 -22.91 3.37
N ALA A 31 -6.74 -22.12 2.48
CA ALA A 31 -6.03 -21.15 1.66
C ALA A 31 -5.24 -20.15 2.52
N PRO A 32 -3.90 -20.10 2.39
CA PRO A 32 -3.08 -19.17 3.16
C PRO A 32 -3.17 -17.77 2.57
N GLY A 33 -3.04 -16.74 3.41
CA GLY A 33 -3.05 -15.34 2.96
C GLY A 33 -1.90 -14.99 2.01
N ASN A 34 -0.77 -15.71 2.10
CA ASN A 34 0.27 -15.70 1.07
C ASN A 34 0.36 -17.09 0.43
N PHE A 35 -0.07 -17.21 -0.82
CA PHE A 35 -0.04 -18.49 -1.53
C PHE A 35 1.36 -19.08 -1.63
N LEU A 36 2.42 -18.26 -1.76
CA LEU A 36 3.79 -18.74 -1.86
C LEU A 36 4.30 -19.40 -0.57
N THR A 37 3.70 -19.07 0.58
CA THR A 37 4.00 -19.77 1.85
C THR A 37 3.21 -21.07 2.02
N GLY A 38 2.14 -21.26 1.23
CA GLY A 38 1.29 -22.46 1.26
C GLY A 38 1.86 -23.68 0.56
N PHE A 39 2.83 -23.49 -0.33
CA PHE A 39 3.40 -24.54 -1.17
C PHE A 39 4.61 -25.26 -0.55
N GLY A 40 4.86 -25.09 0.76
CA GLY A 40 6.07 -25.55 1.46
C GLY A 40 6.43 -27.04 1.37
N PHE A 41 5.68 -27.86 0.64
CA PHE A 41 5.91 -29.30 0.46
C PHE A 41 5.70 -29.84 -0.95
N TYR A 42 5.34 -29.02 -1.95
CA TYR A 42 5.06 -29.51 -3.31
C TYR A 42 6.02 -28.90 -4.33
N GLU A 43 6.79 -29.78 -4.97
CA GLU A 43 7.64 -29.46 -6.13
C GLU A 43 6.83 -28.73 -7.22
N PRO A 44 7.40 -27.72 -7.93
CA PRO A 44 8.84 -27.44 -8.02
C PRO A 44 9.29 -26.10 -7.39
N PHE A 45 10.38 -26.16 -6.60
CA PHE A 45 10.96 -25.01 -5.88
C PHE A 45 11.40 -23.85 -6.79
N TRP A 46 11.87 -24.13 -8.00
CA TRP A 46 12.33 -23.09 -8.93
C TRP A 46 11.22 -22.09 -9.30
N LEU A 47 9.96 -22.54 -9.35
CA LEU A 47 8.83 -21.68 -9.70
C LEU A 47 8.49 -20.73 -8.55
N ILE A 48 8.61 -21.20 -7.32
CA ILE A 48 8.43 -20.37 -6.11
C ILE A 48 9.55 -19.34 -6.03
N ASP A 49 10.80 -19.75 -6.28
CA ASP A 49 11.95 -18.84 -6.28
C ASP A 49 11.82 -17.77 -7.37
N PHE A 50 11.42 -18.16 -8.58
CA PHE A 50 11.15 -17.23 -9.67
C PHE A 50 10.04 -16.23 -9.30
N ALA A 51 8.93 -16.71 -8.71
CA ALA A 51 7.84 -15.85 -8.25
C ALA A 51 8.32 -14.85 -7.17
N ASN A 52 9.13 -15.31 -6.21
CA ASN A 52 9.72 -14.45 -5.19
C ASN A 52 10.66 -13.38 -5.79
N VAL A 53 11.47 -13.73 -6.80
CA VAL A 53 12.30 -12.76 -7.53
C VAL A 53 11.43 -11.71 -8.24
N CYS A 54 10.37 -12.13 -8.92
CA CYS A 54 9.44 -11.20 -9.56
C CYS A 54 8.78 -10.25 -8.54
N ILE A 55 8.36 -10.77 -7.39
CA ILE A 55 7.80 -9.96 -6.29
C ILE A 55 8.85 -8.97 -5.78
N ALA A 56 10.09 -9.40 -5.57
CA ALA A 56 11.16 -8.52 -5.12
C ALA A 56 11.41 -7.38 -6.10
N VAL A 57 11.56 -7.68 -7.39
CA VAL A 57 11.75 -6.66 -8.44
C VAL A 57 10.57 -5.68 -8.48
N HIS A 58 9.33 -6.19 -8.43
CA HIS A 58 8.13 -5.37 -8.40
C HIS A 58 8.07 -4.45 -7.16
N LEU A 59 8.31 -5.00 -5.97
CA LEU A 59 8.24 -4.25 -4.71
C LEU A 59 9.34 -3.21 -4.59
N ILE A 60 10.54 -3.47 -5.09
CA ILE A 60 11.62 -2.47 -5.15
C ILE A 60 11.16 -1.27 -5.98
N GLY A 61 10.62 -1.51 -7.18
CA GLY A 61 10.09 -0.46 -8.03
C GLY A 61 8.95 0.32 -7.36
N ALA A 62 7.99 -0.39 -6.77
CA ALA A 62 6.88 0.21 -6.06
C ALA A 62 7.37 1.09 -4.89
N TYR A 63 8.28 0.58 -4.06
CA TYR A 63 8.85 1.32 -2.93
C TYR A 63 9.51 2.63 -3.38
N GLN A 64 10.29 2.59 -4.47
CA GLN A 64 10.93 3.78 -5.01
C GLN A 64 9.92 4.85 -5.40
N VAL A 65 8.83 4.46 -6.08
CA VAL A 65 7.76 5.38 -6.50
C VAL A 65 6.98 5.93 -5.29
N PHE A 66 6.61 5.07 -4.33
CA PHE A 66 5.82 5.47 -3.17
C PHE A 66 6.56 6.37 -2.19
N CYS A 67 7.90 6.26 -2.11
CA CYS A 67 8.68 7.12 -1.22
C CYS A 67 8.90 8.53 -1.79
N GLN A 68 8.87 8.73 -3.11
CA GLN A 68 9.16 10.06 -3.71
C GLN A 68 8.25 11.18 -3.19
N PRO A 69 6.91 11.02 -3.08
CA PRO A 69 6.05 12.09 -2.58
C PRO A 69 6.36 12.46 -1.12
N ILE A 70 6.71 11.47 -0.29
CA ILE A 70 7.05 11.68 1.12
C ILE A 70 8.37 12.45 1.22
N PHE A 71 9.38 12.03 0.47
CA PHE A 71 10.66 12.72 0.39
C PHE A 71 10.48 14.15 -0.10
N GLY A 72 9.78 14.35 -1.22
CA GLY A 72 9.52 15.68 -1.77
C GLY A 72 8.78 16.58 -0.79
N PHE A 73 7.75 16.08 -0.11
CA PHE A 73 6.99 16.85 0.87
C PHE A 73 7.86 17.30 2.06
N VAL A 74 8.61 16.38 2.68
CA VAL A 74 9.44 16.69 3.84
C VAL A 74 10.61 17.60 3.44
N GLU A 75 11.28 17.31 2.32
CA GLU A 75 12.38 18.12 1.82
C GLU A 75 11.92 19.55 1.50
N ALA A 76 10.80 19.72 0.79
CA ALA A 76 10.24 21.05 0.50
C ALA A 76 9.87 21.80 1.78
N ARG A 77 9.20 21.12 2.72
CA ARG A 77 8.76 21.74 3.98
C ARG A 77 9.94 22.18 4.84
N CYS A 78 11.00 21.38 4.91
CA CYS A 78 12.22 21.71 5.63
C CYS A 78 12.96 22.88 4.97
N HIS A 79 13.00 22.92 3.64
CA HIS A 79 13.63 24.00 2.89
C HIS A 79 12.90 25.34 3.09
N GLU A 80 11.56 25.35 3.10
CA GLU A 80 10.77 26.54 3.39
C GLU A 80 10.91 27.00 4.85
N ARG A 81 11.02 26.07 5.78
CA ARG A 81 11.03 26.37 7.22
C ARG A 81 12.39 26.85 7.73
N TRP A 82 13.49 26.36 7.14
CA TRP A 82 14.86 26.69 7.55
C TRP A 82 15.75 27.06 6.36
N PRO A 83 15.45 28.18 5.67
CA PRO A 83 16.23 28.62 4.50
C PRO A 83 17.68 28.97 4.85
N GLU A 84 17.94 29.45 6.07
CA GLU A 84 19.28 29.84 6.53
C GLU A 84 20.19 28.65 6.90
N SER A 85 19.63 27.43 6.98
CA SER A 85 20.41 26.25 7.37
C SER A 85 21.24 25.73 6.20
N LYS A 86 22.56 25.96 6.25
CA LYS A 86 23.50 25.43 5.25
C LYS A 86 23.41 23.90 5.11
N PHE A 87 23.05 23.15 6.15
CA PHE A 87 22.89 21.70 6.04
C PHE A 87 21.71 21.29 5.13
N ILE A 88 20.63 22.08 5.13
CA ILE A 88 19.41 21.81 4.38
C ILE A 88 19.48 22.38 2.96
N THR A 89 20.06 23.57 2.78
CA THR A 89 20.03 24.30 1.51
C THR A 89 21.28 24.13 0.66
N THR A 90 22.40 23.68 1.22
CA THR A 90 23.65 23.54 0.43
C THR A 90 23.59 22.29 -0.45
N GLU A 91 23.65 22.50 -1.76
CA GLU A 91 23.91 21.45 -2.74
C GLU A 91 25.40 21.37 -3.03
N HIS A 92 25.96 20.18 -2.92
CA HIS A 92 27.35 19.89 -3.22
C HIS A 92 27.40 19.17 -4.57
N ALA A 93 28.04 19.79 -5.56
CA ALA A 93 28.26 19.19 -6.87
C ALA A 93 29.48 18.26 -6.81
N VAL A 94 29.29 16.96 -7.04
CA VAL A 94 30.38 16.00 -7.25
C VAL A 94 30.34 15.53 -8.68
N ASP A 95 31.46 15.69 -9.38
CA ASP A 95 31.63 15.16 -10.72
C ASP A 95 31.92 13.66 -10.63
N ILE A 96 30.98 12.84 -11.11
CA ILE A 96 31.12 11.38 -11.12
C ILE A 96 31.63 10.99 -12.51
N PRO A 97 32.80 10.31 -12.61
CA PRO A 97 33.30 9.81 -13.88
C PRO A 97 32.22 8.98 -14.58
N PHE A 98 31.95 9.28 -15.86
CA PHE A 98 30.95 8.62 -16.73
C PHE A 98 29.46 8.94 -16.48
N TYR A 99 29.08 9.64 -15.41
CA TYR A 99 27.67 9.96 -15.09
C TYR A 99 27.36 11.46 -14.93
N GLY A 100 28.38 12.32 -15.00
CA GLY A 100 28.25 13.77 -14.96
C GLY A 100 28.18 14.34 -13.54
N VAL A 101 27.84 15.62 -13.45
CA VAL A 101 27.76 16.35 -12.17
C VAL A 101 26.52 15.95 -11.40
N TYR A 102 26.72 15.33 -10.23
CA TYR A 102 25.65 14.95 -9.32
C TYR A 102 25.60 15.91 -8.12
N CYS A 103 24.47 16.61 -7.98
CA CYS A 103 24.23 17.49 -6.84
C CYS A 103 23.69 16.69 -5.65
N PHE A 104 24.55 16.40 -4.66
CA PHE A 104 24.12 15.75 -3.42
C PHE A 104 23.92 16.77 -2.29
N ASN A 105 22.96 16.49 -1.43
CA ASN A 105 22.62 17.33 -0.29
C ASN A 105 22.66 16.43 0.95
N PHE A 106 23.40 16.83 1.98
CA PHE A 106 23.61 16.01 3.17
C PHE A 106 22.31 15.76 3.94
N PHE A 107 21.40 16.74 4.00
CA PHE A 107 20.08 16.54 4.57
C PHE A 107 19.28 15.49 3.81
N ARG A 108 19.23 15.55 2.47
CA ARG A 108 18.54 14.53 1.64
C ARG A 108 19.09 13.13 1.90
N LEU A 109 20.41 12.99 1.97
CA LEU A 109 21.06 11.71 2.24
C LEU A 109 20.66 11.17 3.61
N VAL A 110 20.88 11.95 4.67
CA VAL A 110 20.58 11.54 6.05
C VAL A 110 19.10 11.23 6.22
N TRP A 111 18.22 12.10 5.75
CA TRP A 111 16.77 11.92 5.86
C TRP A 111 16.29 10.64 5.17
N ARG A 112 16.70 10.41 3.92
CA ARG A 112 16.28 9.22 3.16
C ARG A 112 16.83 7.94 3.77
N THR A 113 18.08 7.93 4.23
CA THR A 113 18.66 6.77 4.93
C THR A 113 17.92 6.49 6.24
N VAL A 114 17.66 7.51 7.06
CA VAL A 114 16.91 7.37 8.32
C VAL A 114 15.50 6.84 8.04
N TYR A 115 14.82 7.34 7.02
CA TYR A 115 13.49 6.87 6.63
C TYR A 115 13.49 5.38 6.26
N VAL A 116 14.45 4.94 5.43
CA VAL A 116 14.59 3.51 5.06
C VAL A 116 14.88 2.66 6.30
N MET A 117 15.79 3.10 7.16
CA MET A 117 16.12 2.39 8.40
C MET A 117 14.91 2.25 9.32
N VAL A 118 14.16 3.32 9.53
CA VAL A 118 12.94 3.32 10.37
C VAL A 118 11.88 2.40 9.78
N THR A 119 11.59 2.50 8.48
CA THR A 119 10.59 1.65 7.82
C THR A 119 10.98 0.18 7.82
N ALA A 120 12.26 -0.14 7.65
CA ALA A 120 12.78 -1.51 7.76
C ALA A 120 12.66 -2.05 9.19
N VAL A 121 12.99 -1.26 10.21
CA VAL A 121 12.83 -1.65 11.61
C VAL A 121 11.36 -1.91 11.96
N ILE A 122 10.45 -1.04 11.52
CA ILE A 122 9.01 -1.24 11.71
C ILE A 122 8.55 -2.54 11.05
N ALA A 123 8.99 -2.80 9.80
CA ALA A 123 8.66 -4.03 9.08
C ALA A 123 9.18 -5.30 9.79
N MET A 124 10.36 -5.23 10.42
CA MET A 124 10.91 -6.34 11.20
C MET A 124 10.15 -6.59 12.51
N ILE A 125 9.66 -5.53 13.17
CA ILE A 125 8.91 -5.65 14.44
C ILE A 125 7.49 -6.19 14.20
N PHE A 126 6.88 -5.86 13.07
CA PHE A 126 5.49 -6.18 12.76
C PHE A 126 5.33 -6.95 11.44
N PRO A 127 5.72 -8.24 11.38
CA PRO A 127 5.69 -9.04 10.14
C PRO A 127 4.28 -9.53 9.75
N PHE A 128 3.20 -8.82 10.09
CA PHE A 128 1.80 -9.22 9.88
C PHE A 128 1.19 -8.57 8.64
N PHE A 129 1.75 -8.84 7.47
CA PHE A 129 1.40 -8.13 6.23
C PHE A 129 -0.12 -8.12 5.95
N ASN A 130 -0.80 -9.27 6.06
CA ASN A 130 -2.22 -9.38 5.72
C ASN A 130 -3.13 -8.55 6.63
N ASP A 131 -2.86 -8.55 7.94
CA ASP A 131 -3.68 -7.80 8.89
C ASP A 131 -3.47 -6.30 8.75
N PHE A 132 -2.24 -5.85 8.52
CA PHE A 132 -1.97 -4.43 8.26
C PHE A 132 -2.59 -3.95 6.95
N VAL A 133 -2.47 -4.72 5.87
CA VAL A 133 -3.09 -4.38 4.58
C VAL A 133 -4.61 -4.38 4.69
N GLY A 134 -5.20 -5.35 5.40
CA GLY A 134 -6.63 -5.39 5.67
C GLY A 134 -7.11 -4.18 6.47
N LEU A 135 -6.39 -3.80 7.52
CA LEU A 135 -6.73 -2.65 8.36
C LEU A 135 -6.59 -1.32 7.62
N ILE A 136 -5.46 -1.10 6.94
CA ILE A 136 -5.21 0.11 6.13
C ILE A 136 -6.21 0.19 4.99
N GLY A 137 -6.49 -0.94 4.33
CA GLY A 137 -7.49 -1.05 3.28
C GLY A 137 -8.88 -0.66 3.78
N ALA A 138 -9.33 -1.23 4.91
CA ALA A 138 -10.61 -0.90 5.53
C ALA A 138 -10.71 0.58 5.95
N ALA A 139 -9.65 1.11 6.57
CA ALA A 139 -9.62 2.49 7.05
C ALA A 139 -9.62 3.51 5.90
N SER A 140 -8.95 3.21 4.78
CA SER A 140 -8.84 4.13 3.63
C SER A 140 -9.99 3.97 2.63
N PHE A 141 -10.52 2.76 2.46
CA PHE A 141 -11.54 2.45 1.45
C PHE A 141 -12.82 3.27 1.64
N TYR A 142 -13.41 3.28 2.83
CA TYR A 142 -14.65 4.03 3.06
C TYR A 142 -14.50 5.53 2.79
N PRO A 143 -13.59 6.27 3.46
CA PRO A 143 -13.52 7.72 3.27
C PRO A 143 -13.07 8.09 1.85
N LEU A 144 -11.99 7.47 1.35
CA LEU A 144 -11.31 7.92 0.12
C LEU A 144 -11.95 7.35 -1.16
N THR A 145 -12.39 6.10 -1.15
CA THR A 145 -12.90 5.42 -2.36
C THR A 145 -14.42 5.53 -2.48
N VAL A 146 -15.14 5.61 -1.36
CA VAL A 146 -16.60 5.58 -1.36
C VAL A 146 -17.21 6.92 -0.98
N TYR A 147 -17.01 7.37 0.26
CA TYR A 147 -17.68 8.55 0.81
C TYR A 147 -17.35 9.83 0.04
N PHE A 148 -16.06 10.20 -0.05
CA PHE A 148 -15.68 11.45 -0.71
C PHE A 148 -16.10 11.51 -2.18
N PRO A 149 -15.87 10.47 -3.01
CA PRO A 149 -16.32 10.50 -4.40
C PRO A 149 -17.84 10.58 -4.56
N ILE A 150 -18.60 9.87 -3.71
CA ILE A 150 -20.08 9.92 -3.75
C ILE A 150 -20.59 11.30 -3.35
N GLU A 151 -20.11 11.88 -2.25
CA GLU A 151 -20.51 13.23 -1.84
C GLU A 151 -20.11 14.28 -2.89
N MET A 152 -18.91 14.16 -3.44
CA MET A 152 -18.44 15.05 -4.51
C MET A 152 -19.34 14.93 -5.75
N HIS A 153 -19.76 13.72 -6.13
CA HIS A 153 -20.66 13.50 -7.24
C HIS A 153 -22.06 14.09 -6.99
N ILE A 154 -22.63 13.89 -5.79
CA ILE A 154 -23.92 14.47 -5.41
C ILE A 154 -23.86 16.00 -5.45
N ALA A 155 -22.80 16.60 -4.90
CA ALA A 155 -22.60 18.04 -4.87
C ALA A 155 -22.40 18.64 -6.27
N ARG A 156 -21.57 18.00 -7.12
CA ARG A 156 -21.30 18.48 -8.48
C ARG A 156 -22.48 18.32 -9.43
N SER A 157 -23.19 17.19 -9.35
CA SER A 157 -24.33 16.89 -10.21
C SER A 157 -25.64 17.50 -9.69
N LYS A 158 -25.62 18.16 -8.53
CA LYS A 158 -26.78 18.77 -7.87
C LYS A 158 -27.97 17.82 -7.75
N ILE A 159 -27.69 16.57 -7.38
CA ILE A 159 -28.72 15.52 -7.30
C ILE A 159 -29.73 15.92 -6.22
N PRO A 160 -31.05 15.96 -6.52
CA PRO A 160 -32.04 16.34 -5.53
C PRO A 160 -32.08 15.33 -4.39
N LYS A 161 -32.15 15.84 -3.16
CA LYS A 161 -32.30 15.02 -1.95
C LYS A 161 -33.57 14.17 -2.09
N PHE A 162 -33.49 12.90 -1.65
CA PHE A 162 -34.57 11.90 -1.78
C PHE A 162 -34.92 11.45 -3.20
N SER A 163 -34.15 11.86 -4.21
CA SER A 163 -34.22 11.19 -5.52
C SER A 163 -33.82 9.72 -5.39
N PHE A 164 -34.37 8.87 -6.26
CA PHE A 164 -34.00 7.46 -6.37
C PHE A 164 -32.47 7.27 -6.44
N THR A 165 -31.78 8.05 -7.28
CA THR A 165 -30.32 8.01 -7.40
C THR A 165 -29.62 8.42 -6.10
N TRP A 166 -30.12 9.45 -5.41
CA TRP A 166 -29.54 9.90 -4.13
C TRP A 166 -29.66 8.83 -3.06
N ILE A 167 -30.83 8.19 -2.95
CA ILE A 167 -31.09 7.12 -1.98
C ILE A 167 -30.15 5.94 -2.24
N TRP A 168 -30.02 5.49 -3.48
CA TRP A 168 -29.11 4.39 -3.83
C TRP A 168 -27.64 4.70 -3.55
N LEU A 169 -27.19 5.92 -3.85
CA LEU A 169 -25.82 6.33 -3.55
C LEU A 169 -25.55 6.35 -2.03
N LYS A 170 -26.52 6.79 -1.22
CA LYS A 170 -26.41 6.75 0.24
C LYS A 170 -26.45 5.33 0.79
N ILE A 171 -27.34 4.46 0.28
CA ILE A 171 -27.38 3.04 0.66
C ILE A 171 -26.04 2.38 0.36
N LEU A 172 -25.48 2.58 -0.84
CA LEU A 172 -24.17 2.06 -1.21
C LEU A 172 -23.08 2.54 -0.25
N SER A 173 -23.06 3.84 0.08
CA SER A 173 -22.08 4.40 1.01
C SER A 173 -22.18 3.77 2.41
N TRP A 174 -23.39 3.66 2.97
CA TRP A 174 -23.62 3.04 4.28
C TRP A 174 -23.28 1.54 4.28
N ALA A 175 -23.63 0.81 3.22
CA ALA A 175 -23.26 -0.60 3.08
C ALA A 175 -21.74 -0.79 3.07
N CYS A 176 -21.03 0.02 2.28
CA CYS A 176 -19.56 0.00 2.25
C CYS A 176 -18.93 0.41 3.59
N LEU A 177 -19.56 1.32 4.35
CA LEU A 177 -19.11 1.65 5.70
C LEU A 177 -19.16 0.42 6.60
N VAL A 178 -20.30 -0.29 6.62
CA VAL A 178 -20.46 -1.49 7.44
C VAL A 178 -19.44 -2.55 7.05
N VAL A 179 -19.25 -2.80 5.76
CA VAL A 179 -18.22 -3.73 5.28
C VAL A 179 -16.82 -3.31 5.74
N SER A 180 -16.49 -2.02 5.68
CA SER A 180 -15.21 -1.51 6.14
C SER A 180 -15.01 -1.69 7.65
N LEU A 181 -16.05 -1.44 8.45
CA LEU A 181 -16.00 -1.64 9.90
C LEU A 181 -15.81 -3.12 10.27
N VAL A 182 -16.51 -4.02 9.58
CA VAL A 182 -16.36 -5.47 9.78
C VAL A 182 -14.96 -5.94 9.38
N ALA A 183 -14.45 -5.47 8.24
CA ALA A 183 -13.09 -5.78 7.79
C ALA A 183 -12.04 -5.27 8.78
N ALA A 184 -12.18 -4.02 9.25
CA ALA A 184 -11.29 -3.45 10.27
C ALA A 184 -11.32 -4.26 11.57
N ALA A 185 -12.50 -4.66 12.04
CA ALA A 185 -12.64 -5.50 13.23
C ALA A 185 -11.94 -6.86 13.05
N GLY A 186 -12.11 -7.49 11.88
CA GLY A 186 -11.43 -8.74 11.54
C GLY A 186 -9.90 -8.61 11.54
N SER A 187 -9.36 -7.57 10.89
CA SER A 187 -7.92 -7.31 10.86
C SER A 187 -7.35 -6.95 12.25
N LEU A 188 -8.09 -6.21 13.08
CA LEU A 188 -7.69 -5.93 14.46
C LEU A 188 -7.67 -7.20 15.31
N GLN A 189 -8.65 -8.09 15.12
CA GLN A 189 -8.67 -9.38 15.81
C GLN A 189 -7.51 -10.28 15.39
N GLY A 190 -7.20 -10.33 14.08
CA GLY A 190 -6.03 -11.03 13.54
C GLY A 190 -4.74 -10.52 14.17
N LEU A 191 -4.53 -9.20 14.10
CA LEU A 191 -3.36 -8.55 14.68
C LEU A 191 -3.22 -8.79 16.18
N ALA A 192 -4.32 -8.71 16.93
CA ALA A 192 -4.31 -8.97 18.38
C ALA A 192 -3.99 -10.43 18.73
N LYS A 193 -4.38 -11.39 17.88
CA LYS A 193 -4.06 -12.81 18.05
C LYS A 193 -2.57 -13.05 17.75
N ASP A 194 -2.08 -12.49 16.66
CA ASP A 194 -0.70 -12.68 16.20
C ASP A 194 0.32 -11.98 17.13
N LEU A 195 -0.03 -10.81 17.68
CA LEU A 195 0.80 -10.12 18.67
C LEU A 195 0.95 -10.90 19.99
N LYS A 196 -0.04 -11.72 20.38
CA LYS A 196 0.05 -12.53 21.61
C LYS A 196 1.03 -13.69 21.47
N THR A 197 1.18 -14.24 20.28
CA THR A 197 2.07 -15.37 19.99
C THR A 197 3.47 -14.92 19.53
N TYR A 198 3.59 -13.69 19.02
CA TYR A 198 4.83 -13.17 18.49
C TYR A 198 5.86 -12.82 19.57
N LYS A 199 7.09 -13.30 19.37
CA LYS A 199 8.26 -12.91 20.16
C LYS A 199 9.19 -12.09 19.25
N PRO A 200 9.38 -10.79 19.51
CA PRO A 200 10.23 -9.94 18.69
C PRO A 200 11.63 -10.54 18.55
N PHE A 201 12.15 -10.54 17.31
CA PHE A 201 13.52 -10.93 16.97
C PHE A 201 13.90 -12.40 17.27
N LYS A 202 12.93 -13.30 17.41
CA LYS A 202 13.17 -14.75 17.36
C LYS A 202 12.78 -15.29 15.99
N ALA A 203 13.72 -15.97 15.33
CA ALA A 203 13.41 -16.74 14.14
C ALA A 203 12.35 -17.80 14.49
N GLN A 204 11.29 -17.87 13.68
CA GLN A 204 10.28 -18.93 13.76
C GLN A 204 10.84 -20.24 13.20
#